data_AF-A0A918AFW7-F1
#
_entry.id   AF-A0A918AFW7-F1
#
_cell.length_a   1.000
_cell.length_b   1.000
_cell.length_c   1.000
_cell.angle_alpha   90.00
_cell.angle_beta   90.00
_cell.angle_gamma   90.00
#
_symmetry.space_group_name_H-M   'P 1'
#
loop_
_entity.id
_entity.type
_entity.pdbx_description
1 polymer ?
#
loop_
_entity_poly.entity_id
_entity_poly.type
_entity_poly.pdbx_seq_one_letter_code
_entity_poly.pdbx_strand_id
1 'polypeptide(L)'
;MGNVVSDRVTKAHRLVASEQELREVVGRELPDAGLSELVIMGGHFMLFEDDATGRLVPGIIEEQRGDVMRRRVAGRVGVFPGYTWRLSADLARSYTDAGTAIRLLLLVNDWQYVPKTDRPASELRAEFFAGFTALPDDYLSALAEAGLSPDVVLPSRKHPLAFPETWLKYRFQKAADKFVKQGLLEKRFLDSGEESGAESGEESGRVSGRDTEVAFLDAEGNYRTLISCGITGCAGEITEMISEVHRAGHRSILIFAPGECLVPVQTGVEIALNLYDLRGMRVVIAAPGGSGEMSEDEIYGNLVSVSTYRS
;
A
#
# COMPACT_ATOMS: atom_id res chain seq x y z
N MET A 1 -8.53 35.01 6.70
CA MET A 1 -7.72 35.09 5.47
C MET A 1 -6.36 34.50 5.77
N GLY A 2 -6.18 33.21 5.49
CA GLY A 2 -4.88 32.54 5.56
C GLY A 2 -4.57 32.03 4.17
N ASN A 3 -3.60 32.65 3.50
CA ASN A 3 -3.05 32.16 2.24
C ASN A 3 -2.36 30.83 2.50
N VAL A 4 -3.04 29.71 2.23
CA VAL A 4 -2.36 28.44 1.99
C VAL A 4 -1.84 28.54 0.56
N VAL A 5 -0.58 28.91 0.43
CA VAL A 5 0.17 28.76 -0.82
C VAL A 5 0.26 27.25 -1.04
N SER A 6 -0.71 26.69 -1.76
CA SER A 6 -0.64 25.35 -2.30
C SER A 6 0.46 25.38 -3.37
N ASP A 7 1.64 24.89 -3.02
CA ASP A 7 2.50 24.29 -4.03
C ASP A 7 1.66 23.16 -4.64
N ARG A 8 1.28 23.36 -5.91
CA ARG A 8 0.25 22.55 -6.56
C ARG A 8 0.83 21.19 -6.88
N VAL A 9 0.37 20.16 -6.19
CA VAL A 9 0.67 18.77 -6.56
C VAL A 9 0.30 18.57 -8.02
N THR A 10 1.28 18.24 -8.86
CA THR A 10 1.04 17.97 -10.28
C THR A 10 0.82 16.49 -10.50
N LYS A 11 -0.16 16.14 -11.34
CA LYS A 11 -0.57 14.77 -11.65
C LYS A 11 -0.45 14.50 -13.15
N ALA A 12 0.17 13.38 -13.49
CA ALA A 12 0.15 12.83 -14.85
C ALA A 12 -0.40 11.40 -14.79
N HIS A 13 -1.10 10.98 -15.84
CA HIS A 13 -1.69 9.65 -15.94
C HIS A 13 -1.49 9.07 -17.34
N ARG A 14 -1.19 7.77 -17.42
CA ARG A 14 -1.01 7.02 -18.66
C ARG A 14 -1.55 5.60 -18.48
N LEU A 15 -1.89 4.96 -19.60
CA LEU A 15 -2.16 3.54 -19.69
C LEU A 15 -1.06 2.89 -20.51
N VAL A 16 -0.64 1.69 -20.12
CA VAL A 16 0.37 0.90 -20.83
C VAL A 16 -0.16 -0.51 -21.11
N ALA A 17 0.22 -1.08 -22.25
CA ALA A 17 -0.28 -2.35 -22.75
C ALA A 17 0.77 -3.49 -22.70
N SER A 18 1.95 -3.23 -22.12
CA SER A 18 2.98 -4.24 -21.91
C SER A 18 3.93 -3.87 -20.77
N GLU A 19 4.67 -4.86 -20.25
CA GLU A 19 5.73 -4.62 -19.27
C GLU A 19 6.83 -3.70 -19.82
N GLN A 20 7.17 -3.85 -21.09
CA GLN A 20 8.17 -2.99 -21.74
C GLN A 20 7.72 -1.52 -21.72
N GLU A 21 6.45 -1.24 -22.09
CA GLU A 21 5.89 0.10 -22.00
C GLU A 21 5.84 0.62 -20.55
N LEU A 22 5.54 -0.24 -19.58
CA LEU A 22 5.58 0.12 -18.16
C LEU A 22 6.99 0.57 -17.75
N ARG A 23 8.03 -0.21 -18.09
CA ARG A 23 9.44 0.11 -17.81
C ARG A 23 9.85 1.41 -18.47
N GLU A 24 9.43 1.66 -19.71
CA GLU A 24 9.68 2.93 -20.41
C GLU A 24 9.01 4.14 -19.76
N VAL A 25 7.76 3.99 -19.30
CA VAL A 25 7.08 5.05 -18.55
C VAL A 25 7.80 5.31 -17.23
N VAL A 26 8.15 4.26 -16.48
CA VAL A 26 8.89 4.39 -15.21
C VAL A 26 10.20 5.13 -15.42
N GLY A 27 11.03 4.70 -16.39
CA GLY A 27 12.31 5.35 -16.69
C GLY A 27 12.17 6.81 -17.14
N ARG A 28 11.06 7.19 -17.79
CA ARG A 28 10.80 8.60 -18.14
C ARG A 28 10.38 9.44 -16.93
N GLU A 29 9.56 8.89 -16.05
CA GLU A 29 9.03 9.61 -14.88
C GLU A 29 10.05 9.67 -13.72
N LEU A 30 10.92 8.66 -13.65
CA LEU A 30 12.03 8.50 -12.71
C LEU A 30 13.35 8.31 -13.50
N PRO A 31 13.84 9.33 -14.22
CA PRO A 31 15.06 9.19 -15.01
C PRO A 31 16.27 9.02 -14.10
N ASP A 32 17.12 8.03 -14.40
CA ASP A 32 18.36 7.74 -13.65
C ASP A 32 19.25 8.99 -13.54
N ALA A 33 19.29 9.78 -14.61
CA ALA A 33 20.03 11.04 -14.66
C ALA A 33 19.45 12.05 -13.66
N GLY A 34 20.16 12.24 -12.54
CA GLY A 34 19.80 13.19 -11.48
C GLY A 34 18.92 12.59 -10.38
N LEU A 35 18.66 11.29 -10.40
CA LEU A 35 17.99 10.58 -9.31
C LEU A 35 19.03 10.07 -8.31
N SER A 36 19.14 10.72 -7.16
CA SER A 36 20.09 10.30 -6.11
C SER A 36 19.61 9.04 -5.39
N GLU A 37 18.30 8.89 -5.20
CA GLU A 37 17.71 7.73 -4.54
C GLU A 37 16.33 7.39 -5.08
N LEU A 38 15.97 6.10 -4.97
CA LEU A 38 14.64 5.60 -5.30
C LEU A 38 14.23 4.48 -4.35
N VAL A 39 13.01 4.58 -3.84
CA VAL A 39 12.33 3.50 -3.13
C VAL A 39 11.38 2.80 -4.10
N ILE A 40 11.42 1.47 -4.19
CA ILE A 40 10.46 0.70 -4.98
C ILE A 40 9.65 -0.16 -4.02
N MET A 41 8.36 0.10 -3.92
CA MET A 41 7.43 -0.79 -3.25
C MET A 41 6.92 -1.82 -4.26
N GLY A 42 7.19 -3.09 -3.97
CA GLY A 42 6.67 -4.25 -4.69
C GLY A 42 6.55 -5.45 -3.76
N GLY A 43 5.99 -6.55 -4.25
CA GLY A 43 5.80 -7.74 -3.44
C GLY A 43 4.76 -7.58 -2.34
N HIS A 44 3.82 -6.66 -2.49
CA HIS A 44 2.77 -6.49 -1.51
C HIS A 44 1.91 -7.75 -1.42
N PHE A 45 1.86 -8.36 -0.23
CA PHE A 45 1.07 -9.55 0.02
C PHE A 45 0.15 -9.39 1.24
N MET A 46 -0.90 -10.19 1.25
CA MET A 46 -1.85 -10.28 2.35
C MET A 46 -1.56 -11.52 3.20
N LEU A 47 -1.89 -11.48 4.49
CA LEU A 47 -1.79 -12.65 5.37
C LEU A 47 -3.06 -13.49 5.30
N PHE A 48 -2.91 -14.81 5.13
CA PHE A 48 -3.99 -15.78 5.16
C PHE A 48 -3.79 -16.73 6.34
N GLU A 49 -4.87 -17.14 7.00
CA GLU A 49 -4.79 -18.27 7.93
C GLU A 49 -4.73 -19.59 7.17
N ASP A 50 -3.71 -20.39 7.48
CA ASP A 50 -3.61 -21.79 7.06
C ASP A 50 -4.38 -22.68 8.04
N ASP A 51 -5.52 -23.20 7.58
CA ASP A 51 -6.42 -24.07 8.35
C ASP A 51 -5.71 -25.31 8.93
N ALA A 52 -4.64 -25.79 8.28
CA ALA A 52 -3.89 -26.95 8.76
C ALA A 52 -3.02 -26.64 9.98
N THR A 53 -2.52 -25.40 10.09
CA THR A 53 -1.59 -25.00 11.15
C THR A 53 -2.17 -23.98 12.12
N GLY A 54 -3.30 -23.34 11.80
CA GLY A 54 -3.90 -22.25 12.57
C GLY A 54 -3.01 -21.00 12.65
N ARG A 55 -2.09 -20.84 11.68
CA ARG A 55 -1.11 -19.75 11.62
C ARG A 55 -1.33 -18.89 10.40
N LEU A 56 -0.90 -17.63 10.50
CA LEU A 56 -0.84 -16.76 9.35
C LEU A 56 0.35 -17.11 8.46
N VAL A 57 0.10 -17.19 7.15
CA VAL A 57 1.08 -17.41 6.10
C VAL A 57 1.01 -16.29 5.06
N PRO A 58 2.12 -15.96 4.39
CA PRO A 58 2.13 -14.98 3.30
C PRO A 58 1.23 -15.45 2.16
N GLY A 59 0.39 -14.57 1.63
CA GLY A 59 -0.42 -14.81 0.44
C GLY A 59 0.38 -14.69 -0.85
N ILE A 60 1.37 -15.56 -1.03
CA ILE A 60 2.22 -15.64 -2.22
C ILE A 60 2.05 -17.04 -2.80
N ILE A 61 1.62 -17.17 -4.06
CA ILE A 61 1.25 -18.46 -4.66
C ILE A 61 2.38 -19.47 -4.55
N GLU A 62 3.60 -19.03 -4.87
CA GLU A 62 4.81 -19.84 -4.95
C GLU A 62 5.27 -20.37 -3.59
N GLU A 63 4.91 -19.68 -2.51
CA GLU A 63 5.24 -20.07 -1.13
C GLU A 63 4.22 -21.08 -0.54
N GLN A 64 3.10 -21.33 -1.23
CA GLN A 64 2.06 -22.23 -0.71
C GLN A 64 2.37 -23.70 -1.00
N ARG A 65 2.47 -24.50 0.06
CA ARG A 65 2.72 -25.95 -0.03
C ARG A 65 1.48 -26.78 -0.34
N GLY A 66 0.28 -26.31 0.05
CA GLY A 66 -0.97 -27.04 -0.11
C GLY A 66 -1.84 -26.50 -1.24
N ASP A 67 -2.40 -27.39 -2.06
CA ASP A 67 -3.24 -27.03 -3.21
C ASP A 67 -4.44 -26.15 -2.86
N VAL A 68 -5.07 -26.40 -1.69
CA VAL A 68 -6.23 -25.63 -1.23
C VAL A 68 -5.83 -24.17 -0.98
N MET A 69 -4.76 -23.96 -0.20
CA MET A 69 -4.26 -22.62 0.08
C MET A 69 -3.76 -21.93 -1.19
N ARG A 70 -3.02 -22.67 -2.03
CA ARG A 70 -2.54 -22.16 -3.31
C ARG A 70 -3.68 -21.65 -4.19
N ARG A 71 -4.79 -22.40 -4.31
CA ARG A 71 -5.99 -21.95 -5.06
C ARG A 71 -6.66 -20.75 -4.40
N ARG A 72 -6.76 -20.73 -3.06
CA ARG A 72 -7.33 -19.60 -2.30
C ARG A 72 -6.54 -18.31 -2.54
N VAL A 73 -5.21 -18.39 -2.44
CA VAL A 73 -4.31 -17.26 -2.72
C VAL A 73 -4.41 -16.85 -4.18
N ALA A 74 -4.32 -17.80 -5.12
CA ALA A 74 -4.41 -17.53 -6.55
C ALA A 74 -5.70 -16.79 -6.93
N GLY A 75 -6.86 -17.24 -6.45
CA GLY A 75 -8.13 -16.58 -6.73
C GLY A 75 -8.33 -15.21 -6.07
N ARG A 76 -7.43 -14.79 -5.17
CA ARG A 76 -7.52 -13.48 -4.49
C ARG A 76 -6.50 -12.48 -5.01
N VAL A 77 -5.25 -12.92 -5.18
CA VAL A 77 -4.14 -12.00 -5.46
C VAL A 77 -3.41 -12.37 -6.74
N GLY A 78 -3.62 -13.56 -7.29
CA GLY A 78 -2.93 -14.00 -8.49
C GLY A 78 -1.41 -13.98 -8.34
N VAL A 79 -0.70 -13.75 -9.43
CA VAL A 79 0.77 -13.65 -9.46
C VAL A 79 1.29 -12.33 -8.92
N PHE A 80 0.43 -11.37 -8.56
CA PHE A 80 0.80 -9.99 -8.23
C PHE A 80 1.96 -9.86 -7.25
N PRO A 81 2.00 -10.53 -6.08
CA PRO A 81 3.09 -10.35 -5.14
C PRO A 81 4.43 -10.85 -5.72
N GLY A 82 4.47 -12.06 -6.28
CA GLY A 82 5.70 -12.60 -6.88
C GLY A 82 6.17 -11.79 -8.09
N TYR A 83 5.22 -11.45 -8.97
CA TYR A 83 5.47 -10.67 -10.18
C TYR A 83 6.04 -9.28 -9.89
N THR A 84 5.37 -8.49 -9.03
CA THR A 84 5.82 -7.13 -8.73
C THR A 84 7.11 -7.10 -7.94
N TRP A 85 7.41 -8.12 -7.13
CA TRP A 85 8.71 -8.23 -6.47
C TRP A 85 9.84 -8.47 -7.47
N ARG A 86 9.69 -9.43 -8.41
CA ARG A 86 10.66 -9.67 -9.48
C ARG A 86 10.89 -8.43 -10.33
N LEU A 87 9.81 -7.78 -10.77
CA LEU A 87 9.89 -6.52 -11.52
C LEU A 87 10.62 -5.42 -10.73
N SER A 88 10.39 -5.34 -9.41
CA SER A 88 11.09 -4.38 -8.54
C SER A 88 12.58 -4.67 -8.44
N ALA A 89 12.97 -5.94 -8.29
CA ALA A 89 14.37 -6.36 -8.25
C ALA A 89 15.09 -6.06 -9.57
N ASP A 90 14.45 -6.34 -10.71
CA ASP A 90 14.99 -6.02 -12.04
C ASP A 90 15.20 -4.51 -12.23
N LEU A 91 14.19 -3.71 -11.88
CA LEU A 91 14.30 -2.25 -11.95
C LEU A 91 15.41 -1.75 -11.01
N ALA A 92 15.45 -2.26 -9.79
CA ALA A 92 16.47 -1.92 -8.80
C ALA A 92 17.88 -2.18 -9.32
N ARG A 93 18.12 -3.29 -10.04
CA ARG A 93 19.40 -3.56 -10.71
C ARG A 93 19.75 -2.44 -11.69
N SER A 94 18.85 -2.11 -12.62
CA SER A 94 19.10 -1.06 -13.63
C SER A 94 19.45 0.29 -13.00
N TYR A 95 18.72 0.72 -11.98
CA TYR A 95 19.02 1.97 -11.26
C TYR A 95 20.33 1.91 -10.47
N THR A 96 20.65 0.76 -9.87
CA THR A 96 21.90 0.55 -9.13
C THR A 96 23.10 0.62 -10.08
N ASP A 97 23.00 0.00 -11.26
CA ASP A 97 24.04 0.06 -12.31
C ASP A 97 24.26 1.50 -12.80
N ALA A 98 23.22 2.34 -12.77
CA ALA A 98 23.30 3.76 -13.08
C ALA A 98 23.79 4.64 -11.90
N GLY A 99 24.08 4.05 -10.74
CA GLY A 99 24.59 4.75 -9.55
C GLY A 99 23.53 5.38 -8.64
N THR A 100 22.25 5.04 -8.82
CA THR A 100 21.16 5.49 -7.94
C THR A 100 21.15 4.65 -6.65
N ALA A 101 20.99 5.29 -5.49
CA ALA A 101 20.82 4.55 -4.24
C ALA A 101 19.40 3.94 -4.16
N ILE A 102 19.32 2.61 -4.14
CA ILE A 102 18.03 1.89 -4.17
C ILE A 102 17.65 1.32 -2.81
N ARG A 103 16.35 1.39 -2.51
CA ARG A 103 15.69 0.66 -1.43
C ARG A 103 14.43 -0.04 -1.92
N LEU A 104 14.16 -1.23 -1.41
CA LEU A 104 12.92 -1.96 -1.65
C LEU A 104 12.00 -1.87 -0.43
N LEU A 105 10.71 -1.62 -0.64
CA LEU A 105 9.72 -1.54 0.44
C LEU A 105 8.73 -2.69 0.32
N LEU A 106 8.69 -3.55 1.34
CA LEU A 106 7.70 -4.62 1.44
C LEU A 106 6.54 -4.19 2.33
N LEU A 107 5.35 -4.02 1.74
CA LEU A 107 4.11 -3.73 2.46
C LEU A 107 3.35 -5.04 2.73
N VAL A 108 2.91 -5.26 3.96
CA VAL A 108 2.16 -6.47 4.35
C VAL A 108 0.77 -6.07 4.84
N ASN A 109 -0.26 -6.49 4.10
CA ASN A 109 -1.65 -6.39 4.57
C ASN A 109 -1.90 -7.50 5.59
N ASP A 110 -1.85 -7.12 6.85
CA ASP A 110 -1.93 -8.01 7.99
C ASP A 110 -3.32 -8.02 8.65
N TRP A 111 -4.36 -7.52 7.98
CA TRP A 111 -5.68 -7.36 8.61
C TRP A 111 -6.87 -7.84 7.77
N GLN A 112 -6.80 -7.85 6.44
CA GLN A 112 -7.96 -8.08 5.58
C GLN A 112 -8.51 -9.51 5.65
N TYR A 113 -7.63 -10.52 5.67
CA TYR A 113 -8.01 -11.95 5.68
C TYR A 113 -7.62 -12.67 6.97
N VAL A 114 -7.31 -11.91 8.04
CA VAL A 114 -7.03 -12.48 9.36
C VAL A 114 -8.36 -12.83 10.05
N PRO A 115 -8.53 -14.07 10.54
CA PRO A 115 -9.75 -14.53 11.20
C PRO A 115 -10.06 -13.73 12.48
N LYS A 116 -11.34 -13.76 12.89
CA LYS A 116 -11.84 -13.08 14.10
C LYS A 116 -12.54 -14.01 15.10
N THR A 117 -12.69 -15.28 14.78
CA THR A 117 -13.62 -16.18 15.48
C THR A 117 -12.97 -16.95 16.63
N ASP A 118 -11.80 -17.56 16.39
CA ASP A 118 -11.23 -18.54 17.33
C ASP A 118 -10.00 -18.02 18.09
N ARG A 119 -9.25 -17.09 17.50
CA ARG A 119 -8.07 -16.46 18.10
C ARG A 119 -8.10 -14.95 17.87
N PRO A 120 -7.60 -14.13 18.83
CA PRO A 120 -7.47 -12.70 18.60
C PRO A 120 -6.55 -12.40 17.41
N ALA A 121 -7.02 -11.64 16.43
CA ALA A 121 -6.23 -11.23 15.27
C ALA A 121 -4.90 -10.54 15.64
N SER A 122 -4.82 -9.86 16.80
CA SER A 122 -3.58 -9.28 17.32
C SER A 122 -2.53 -10.32 17.71
N GLU A 123 -2.96 -11.47 18.24
CA GLU A 123 -2.07 -12.57 18.63
C GLU A 123 -1.48 -13.24 17.39
N LEU A 124 -2.35 -13.60 16.43
CA LEU A 124 -1.95 -14.17 15.14
C LEU A 124 -0.93 -13.30 14.39
N ARG A 125 -1.18 -11.99 14.32
CA ARG A 125 -0.23 -11.03 13.73
C ARG A 125 1.10 -10.98 14.49
N ALA A 126 1.05 -10.96 15.82
CA ALA A 126 2.25 -10.90 16.63
C ALA A 126 3.12 -12.15 16.43
N GLU A 127 2.50 -13.34 16.35
CA GLU A 127 3.18 -14.59 16.02
C GLU A 127 3.82 -14.56 14.64
N PHE A 128 3.08 -14.09 13.63
CA PHE A 128 3.61 -13.95 12.27
C PHE A 128 4.86 -13.07 12.25
N PHE A 129 4.78 -11.84 12.76
CA PHE A 129 5.91 -10.91 12.73
C PHE A 129 7.06 -11.30 13.67
N ALA A 130 6.81 -12.09 14.72
CA ALA A 130 7.88 -12.67 15.51
C ALA A 130 8.64 -13.77 14.75
N GLY A 131 7.96 -14.52 13.88
CA GLY A 131 8.54 -15.54 13.02
C GLY A 131 9.07 -15.03 11.67
N PHE A 132 8.67 -13.83 11.24
CA PHE A 132 9.05 -13.26 9.94
C PHE A 132 10.44 -12.63 9.97
N THR A 133 11.47 -13.47 10.13
CA THR A 133 12.87 -13.04 10.27
C THR A 133 13.67 -13.03 8.97
N ALA A 134 13.08 -13.51 7.88
CA ALA A 134 13.65 -13.51 6.54
C ALA A 134 12.55 -13.25 5.50
N LEU A 135 12.95 -12.75 4.33
CA LEU A 135 12.04 -12.64 3.19
C LEU A 135 11.63 -14.05 2.71
N PRO A 136 10.49 -14.18 2.01
CA PRO A 136 10.13 -15.41 1.30
C PRO A 136 11.24 -15.91 0.37
N ASP A 137 11.35 -17.23 0.17
CA ASP A 137 12.46 -17.84 -0.57
C ASP A 137 12.48 -17.37 -2.05
N ASP A 138 11.30 -17.22 -2.65
CA ASP A 138 11.18 -16.68 -4.00
C ASP A 138 11.62 -15.21 -4.09
N TYR A 139 11.41 -14.45 -3.02
CA TYR A 139 11.82 -13.05 -2.96
C TYR A 139 13.34 -12.95 -2.84
N LEU A 140 13.96 -13.80 -2.03
CA LEU A 140 15.41 -13.90 -1.91
C LEU A 140 16.04 -14.32 -3.24
N SER A 141 15.43 -15.29 -3.93
CA SER A 141 15.90 -15.76 -5.24
C SER A 141 15.88 -14.63 -6.28
N ALA A 142 14.79 -13.87 -6.34
CA ALA A 142 14.67 -12.70 -7.23
C ALA A 142 15.72 -11.62 -6.93
N LEU A 143 16.03 -11.36 -5.65
CA LEU A 143 17.11 -10.42 -5.30
C LEU A 143 18.47 -10.94 -5.75
N ALA A 144 18.76 -12.22 -5.52
CA ALA A 144 20.03 -12.83 -5.91
C ALA A 144 20.23 -12.80 -7.43
N GLU A 145 19.20 -13.09 -8.21
CA GLU A 145 19.21 -13.00 -9.68
C GLU A 145 19.45 -11.57 -10.18
N ALA A 146 18.94 -10.56 -9.46
CA ALA A 146 19.19 -9.16 -9.72
C ALA A 146 20.57 -8.67 -9.22
N GLY A 147 21.36 -9.53 -8.56
CA GLY A 147 22.64 -9.14 -7.95
C GLY A 147 22.50 -8.27 -6.70
N LEU A 148 21.33 -8.29 -6.06
CA LEU A 148 20.99 -7.50 -4.88
C LEU A 148 21.07 -8.36 -3.61
N SER A 149 21.42 -7.72 -2.50
CA SER A 149 21.41 -8.33 -1.17
C SER A 149 20.14 -7.93 -0.41
N PRO A 150 19.63 -8.74 0.54
CA PRO A 150 18.43 -8.42 1.33
C PRO A 150 18.53 -7.11 2.16
N ASP A 151 19.73 -6.58 2.37
CA ASP A 151 19.97 -5.29 3.03
C ASP A 151 19.45 -4.07 2.25
N VAL A 152 19.06 -4.23 0.98
CA VAL A 152 18.35 -3.19 0.21
C VAL A 152 16.92 -2.98 0.69
N VAL A 153 16.36 -3.90 1.47
CA VAL A 153 15.00 -3.74 2.02
C VAL A 153 14.97 -2.63 3.05
N LEU A 154 14.09 -1.65 2.85
CA LEU A 154 13.85 -0.54 3.73
C LEU A 154 13.13 -1.04 5.00
N PRO A 155 13.75 -0.91 6.19
CA PRO A 155 13.06 -1.24 7.43
C PRO A 155 12.00 -0.18 7.74
N SER A 156 10.88 -0.61 8.32
CA SER A 156 10.00 0.30 9.02
C SER A 156 10.45 0.46 10.47
N ARG A 157 9.90 1.44 11.19
CA ARG A 157 10.11 1.53 12.64
C ARG A 157 9.44 0.38 13.42
N LYS A 158 8.56 -0.40 12.78
CA LYS A 158 7.85 -1.52 13.41
C LYS A 158 8.52 -2.86 13.15
N HIS A 159 9.13 -3.06 12.00
CA HIS A 159 9.68 -4.35 11.58
C HIS A 159 10.89 -4.16 10.64
N PRO A 160 11.97 -4.94 10.79
CA PRO A 160 13.20 -4.77 10.00
C PRO A 160 13.04 -5.11 8.51
N LEU A 161 12.03 -5.91 8.14
CA LEU A 161 11.86 -6.39 6.76
C LEU A 161 10.60 -5.87 6.06
N ALA A 162 9.70 -5.17 6.76
CA ALA A 162 8.39 -4.86 6.21
C ALA A 162 7.72 -3.66 6.87
N PHE A 163 6.69 -3.16 6.20
CA PHE A 163 5.72 -2.19 6.68
C PHE A 163 4.40 -2.91 6.93
N PRO A 164 4.03 -3.22 8.20
CA PRO A 164 2.71 -3.78 8.50
C PRO A 164 1.62 -2.73 8.33
N GLU A 165 0.58 -3.02 7.55
CA GLU A 165 -0.52 -2.07 7.29
C GLU A 165 -1.28 -1.70 8.56
N THR A 166 -1.55 -2.64 9.47
CA THR A 166 -2.20 -2.35 10.75
C THR A 166 -1.41 -1.31 11.55
N TRP A 167 -0.08 -1.33 11.48
CA TRP A 167 0.74 -0.34 12.18
C TRP A 167 0.62 1.04 11.53
N LEU A 168 0.65 1.12 10.19
CA LEU A 168 0.43 2.36 9.44
C LEU A 168 -0.97 2.91 9.71
N LYS A 169 -1.99 2.06 9.69
CA LYS A 169 -3.38 2.36 10.03
C LYS A 169 -3.48 3.07 11.38
N TYR A 170 -2.94 2.48 12.44
CA TYR A 170 -2.99 3.07 13.78
C TYR A 170 -2.19 4.36 13.91
N ARG A 171 -1.09 4.50 13.16
CA ARG A 171 -0.35 5.76 13.10
C ARG A 171 -1.17 6.86 12.45
N PHE A 172 -1.82 6.54 11.33
CA PHE A 172 -2.68 7.48 10.62
C PHE A 172 -3.82 7.94 11.52
N GLN A 173 -4.48 7.03 12.24
CA GLN A 173 -5.55 7.38 13.18
C GLN A 173 -5.08 8.40 14.23
N LYS A 174 -3.90 8.17 14.83
CA LYS A 174 -3.31 9.10 15.80
C LYS A 174 -2.94 10.45 15.17
N ALA A 175 -2.45 10.44 13.94
CA ALA A 175 -2.12 11.66 13.20
C ALA A 175 -3.39 12.43 12.80
N ALA A 176 -4.44 11.74 12.37
CA ALA A 176 -5.71 12.30 11.96
C ALA A 176 -6.37 13.10 13.09
N ASP A 177 -6.35 12.59 14.34
CA ASP A 177 -6.83 13.33 15.51
C ASP A 177 -6.10 14.67 15.71
N LYS A 178 -4.79 14.70 15.43
CA LYS A 178 -3.99 15.94 15.48
C LYS A 178 -4.38 16.87 14.33
N PHE A 179 -4.55 16.35 13.13
CA PHE A 179 -4.92 17.15 11.96
C PHE A 179 -6.33 17.74 12.04
N VAL A 180 -7.28 17.01 12.62
CA VAL A 180 -8.62 17.54 12.93
C VAL A 180 -8.51 18.73 13.89
N LYS A 181 -7.71 18.63 14.95
CA LYS A 181 -7.47 19.74 15.89
C LYS A 181 -6.77 20.94 15.25
N GLN A 182 -6.01 20.72 14.18
CA GLN A 182 -5.33 21.76 13.41
C GLN A 182 -6.20 22.36 12.29
N GLY A 183 -7.42 21.82 12.07
CA GLY A 183 -8.29 22.25 10.97
C GLY A 183 -7.80 21.81 9.59
N LEU A 184 -6.91 20.82 9.52
CA LEU A 184 -6.39 20.25 8.26
C LEU A 184 -7.18 19.03 7.78
N LEU A 185 -7.97 18.41 8.67
CA LEU A 185 -8.97 17.39 8.34
C LEU A 185 -10.30 17.77 8.99
N GLU A 186 -11.40 17.34 8.39
CA GLU A 186 -12.74 17.56 8.94
C GLU A 186 -13.27 16.27 9.57
N LYS A 187 -13.72 16.37 10.82
CA LYS A 187 -14.47 15.30 11.49
C LYS A 187 -15.96 15.59 11.38
N ARG A 188 -16.70 14.69 10.74
CA ARG A 188 -18.15 14.75 10.56
C ARG A 188 -18.82 13.69 11.41
N PHE A 189 -20.01 14.01 11.89
CA PHE A 189 -20.94 13.03 12.45
C PHE A 189 -21.94 12.72 11.34
N LEU A 190 -22.06 11.45 11.00
CA LEU A 190 -23.11 10.98 10.12
C LEU A 190 -24.39 10.98 10.95
N ASP A 191 -25.42 11.67 10.45
CA ASP A 191 -26.75 11.52 10.98
C ASP A 191 -27.21 10.10 10.61
N SER A 192 -27.32 9.24 11.63
CA SER A 192 -28.04 7.98 11.50
C SER A 192 -29.51 8.32 11.22
N GLY A 193 -29.86 8.53 9.96
CA GLY A 193 -31.23 8.80 9.55
C GLY A 193 -32.13 7.66 10.01
N GLU A 194 -33.22 8.00 10.69
CA GLU A 194 -34.33 7.10 11.07
C GLU A 194 -35.11 6.54 9.86
N GLU A 195 -34.45 6.24 8.73
CA GLU A 195 -35.10 5.76 7.49
C GLU A 195 -34.40 4.56 6.83
N SER A 196 -33.78 3.67 7.60
CA SER A 196 -33.51 2.30 7.13
C SER A 196 -34.33 1.31 7.93
N GLY A 197 -35.63 1.28 7.63
CA GLY A 197 -36.49 0.14 7.94
C GLY A 197 -36.08 -1.05 7.07
N ALA A 198 -35.01 -1.73 7.47
CA ALA A 198 -34.65 -3.05 6.96
C ALA A 198 -34.28 -3.93 8.16
N GLU A 199 -35.14 -4.91 8.41
CA GLU A 199 -34.90 -6.01 9.34
C GLU A 199 -33.63 -6.76 8.91
N SER A 200 -32.53 -6.54 9.62
CA SER A 200 -31.43 -7.49 9.69
C SER A 200 -31.03 -7.64 11.15
N GLY A 201 -31.49 -8.73 11.76
CA GLY A 201 -31.08 -9.12 13.10
C GLY A 201 -29.60 -9.49 13.10
N GLU A 202 -28.77 -8.62 13.64
CA GLU A 202 -27.48 -8.96 14.22
C GLU A 202 -27.32 -8.19 15.53
N GLU A 203 -27.49 -8.90 16.65
CA GLU A 203 -27.09 -8.42 17.97
C GLU A 203 -25.56 -8.29 18.03
N SER A 204 -25.05 -7.11 17.66
CA SER A 204 -23.74 -6.65 18.12
C SER A 204 -23.95 -5.75 19.34
N GLY A 205 -23.60 -6.29 20.51
CA GLY A 205 -23.66 -5.54 21.76
C GLY A 205 -22.66 -4.38 21.78
N ARG A 206 -23.19 -3.14 21.91
CA ARG A 206 -22.50 -1.86 22.24
C ARG A 206 -21.45 -1.44 21.19
N VAL A 207 -21.67 -0.38 20.42
CA VAL A 207 -21.76 1.03 20.85
C VAL A 207 -22.76 1.79 19.96
N SER A 208 -23.81 2.35 20.54
CA SER A 208 -24.68 3.35 19.87
C SER A 208 -23.98 4.71 19.81
N GLY A 209 -22.82 4.75 19.17
CA GLY A 209 -22.09 5.97 18.89
C GLY A 209 -22.50 6.47 17.53
N ARG A 210 -22.86 7.74 17.41
CA ARG A 210 -23.07 8.39 16.10
C ARG A 210 -21.90 8.02 15.19
N ASP A 211 -22.19 7.46 14.03
CA ASP A 211 -21.16 7.13 13.06
C ASP A 211 -20.37 8.40 12.75
N THR A 212 -19.03 8.33 12.80
CA THR A 212 -18.18 9.49 12.54
C THR A 212 -17.26 9.22 11.37
N GLU A 213 -17.08 10.23 10.54
CA GLU A 213 -16.12 10.22 9.45
C GLU A 213 -15.04 11.26 9.67
N VAL A 214 -13.81 10.94 9.28
CA VAL A 214 -12.73 11.91 9.12
C VAL A 214 -12.39 11.96 7.64
N ALA A 215 -12.45 13.15 7.06
CA ALA A 215 -12.24 13.37 5.64
C ALA A 215 -11.23 14.50 5.37
N PHE A 216 -10.53 14.37 4.26
CA PHE A 216 -9.73 15.44 3.67
C PHE A 216 -10.59 16.22 2.67
N LEU A 217 -10.55 17.55 2.74
CA LEU A 217 -11.21 18.43 1.77
C LEU A 217 -10.17 18.82 0.71
N ASP A 218 -10.37 18.36 -0.53
CA ASP A 218 -9.48 18.72 -1.63
C ASP A 218 -9.68 20.17 -2.10
N ALA A 219 -8.78 20.66 -2.96
CA ALA A 219 -8.79 22.06 -3.43
C ALA A 219 -10.07 22.41 -4.21
N GLU A 220 -10.73 21.40 -4.78
CA GLU A 220 -12.00 21.49 -5.50
C GLU A 220 -13.22 21.41 -4.56
N GLY A 221 -13.01 21.24 -3.24
CA GLY A 221 -14.06 21.17 -2.23
C GLY A 221 -14.74 19.80 -2.11
N ASN A 222 -14.13 18.73 -2.65
CA ASN A 222 -14.64 17.37 -2.49
C ASN A 222 -14.09 16.72 -1.22
N TYR A 223 -14.97 15.96 -0.55
CA TYR A 223 -14.59 15.17 0.60
C TYR A 223 -13.98 13.83 0.18
N ARG A 224 -12.80 13.52 0.72
CA ARG A 224 -12.13 12.23 0.61
C ARG A 224 -12.12 11.56 1.99
N THR A 225 -13.02 10.60 2.20
CA THR A 225 -13.14 9.89 3.49
C THR A 225 -11.89 9.03 3.75
N LEU A 226 -11.26 9.26 4.90
CA LEU A 226 -10.04 8.57 5.33
C LEU A 226 -10.28 7.59 6.47
N ILE A 227 -11.24 7.92 7.34
CA ILE A 227 -11.68 7.09 8.45
C ILE A 227 -13.20 7.13 8.45
N SER A 228 -13.84 5.96 8.43
CA SER A 228 -15.28 5.82 8.62
C SER A 228 -15.53 4.88 9.80
N CYS A 229 -16.34 5.32 10.77
CA CYS A 229 -16.64 4.60 12.01
C CYS A 229 -15.38 4.10 12.75
N GLY A 230 -14.31 4.88 12.73
CA GLY A 230 -13.03 4.53 13.37
C GLY A 230 -12.17 3.54 12.58
N ILE A 231 -12.58 3.13 11.38
CA ILE A 231 -11.82 2.25 10.49
C ILE A 231 -11.14 3.12 9.42
N THR A 232 -9.81 3.07 9.40
CA THR A 232 -9.02 3.70 8.34
C THR A 232 -9.00 2.79 7.11
N GLY A 233 -9.26 3.36 5.94
CA GLY A 233 -9.10 2.65 4.66
C GLY A 233 -7.64 2.69 4.15
N CYS A 234 -7.38 2.00 3.04
CA CYS A 234 -6.02 1.87 2.47
C CYS A 234 -5.36 3.24 2.19
N ALA A 235 -6.16 4.28 1.89
CA ALA A 235 -5.66 5.64 1.70
C ALA A 235 -4.84 6.15 2.91
N GLY A 236 -5.31 5.92 4.14
CA GLY A 236 -4.59 6.37 5.34
C GLY A 236 -3.28 5.60 5.58
N GLU A 237 -3.26 4.31 5.24
CA GLU A 237 -2.05 3.47 5.33
C GLU A 237 -0.97 3.94 4.35
N ILE A 238 -1.37 4.20 3.10
CA ILE A 238 -0.51 4.77 2.06
C ILE A 238 -0.02 6.18 2.46
N THR A 239 -0.90 7.00 3.04
CA THR A 239 -0.54 8.34 3.53
C THR A 239 0.59 8.28 4.57
N GLU A 240 0.50 7.36 5.55
CA GLU A 240 1.59 7.17 6.52
C GLU A 240 2.84 6.56 5.93
N MET A 241 2.70 5.59 5.01
CA MET A 241 3.85 4.95 4.37
C MET A 241 4.73 5.99 3.66
N ILE A 242 4.12 6.85 2.84
CA ILE A 242 4.83 7.91 2.11
C ILE A 242 5.48 8.90 3.09
N SER A 243 4.79 9.23 4.18
CA SER A 243 5.34 10.08 5.24
C SER A 243 6.56 9.46 5.92
N GLU A 244 6.56 8.16 6.21
CA GLU A 244 7.71 7.45 6.78
C GLU A 244 8.88 7.36 5.79
N VAL A 245 8.60 7.10 4.51
CA VAL A 245 9.62 7.11 3.43
C VAL A 245 10.27 8.49 3.31
N HIS A 246 9.47 9.55 3.30
CA HIS A 246 9.99 10.92 3.25
C HIS A 246 10.81 11.29 4.49
N ARG A 247 10.35 10.90 5.69
CA ARG A 247 11.08 11.09 6.96
C ARG A 247 12.40 10.32 7.01
N ALA A 248 12.50 9.19 6.30
CA ALA A 248 13.75 8.45 6.13
C ALA A 248 14.73 9.12 5.14
N GLY A 249 14.33 10.24 4.52
CA GLY A 249 15.19 11.06 3.65
C GLY A 249 15.00 10.79 2.16
N HIS A 250 14.11 9.87 1.77
CA HIS A 250 13.86 9.57 0.37
C HIS A 250 12.88 10.56 -0.26
N ARG A 251 13.12 10.95 -1.52
CA ARG A 251 12.25 11.87 -2.25
C ARG A 251 11.58 11.26 -3.48
N SER A 252 11.92 10.03 -3.84
CA SER A 252 11.30 9.34 -4.96
C SER A 252 10.85 7.95 -4.57
N ILE A 253 9.60 7.61 -4.90
CA ILE A 253 9.04 6.27 -4.69
C ILE A 253 8.25 5.79 -5.91
N LEU A 254 8.46 4.54 -6.30
CA LEU A 254 7.61 3.76 -7.20
C LEU A 254 6.75 2.81 -6.36
N ILE A 255 5.44 2.79 -6.59
CA ILE A 255 4.48 1.95 -5.88
C ILE A 255 3.82 1.02 -6.90
N PHE A 256 4.06 -0.28 -6.76
CA PHE A 256 3.22 -1.31 -7.39
C PHE A 256 2.02 -1.60 -6.48
N ALA A 257 0.83 -1.23 -6.93
CA ALA A 257 -0.42 -1.42 -6.19
C ALA A 257 -1.35 -2.40 -6.92
N PRO A 258 -2.16 -3.18 -6.20
CA PRO A 258 -3.25 -3.92 -6.84
C PRO A 258 -4.21 -2.97 -7.58
N GLY A 259 -4.74 -3.40 -8.72
CA GLY A 259 -5.67 -2.62 -9.56
C GLY A 259 -6.91 -2.16 -8.79
N GLU A 260 -7.48 -3.05 -7.97
CA GLU A 260 -8.60 -2.75 -7.07
C GLU A 260 -8.27 -1.66 -6.03
N CYS A 261 -6.99 -1.49 -5.69
CA CYS A 261 -6.50 -0.52 -4.72
C CYS A 261 -6.06 0.80 -5.34
N LEU A 262 -6.10 0.97 -6.68
CA LEU A 262 -5.55 2.14 -7.36
C LEU A 262 -6.14 3.45 -6.82
N VAL A 263 -7.47 3.56 -6.73
CA VAL A 263 -8.15 4.79 -6.27
C VAL A 263 -7.80 5.12 -4.81
N PRO A 264 -7.90 4.18 -3.85
CA PRO A 264 -7.41 4.41 -2.48
C PRO A 264 -5.94 4.82 -2.41
N VAL A 265 -5.05 4.19 -3.18
CA VAL A 265 -3.61 4.52 -3.20
C VAL A 265 -3.37 5.93 -3.74
N GLN A 266 -4.00 6.29 -4.85
CA GLN A 266 -3.94 7.66 -5.40
C GLN A 266 -4.43 8.70 -4.38
N THR A 267 -5.55 8.42 -3.72
CA THR A 267 -6.10 9.27 -2.66
C THR A 267 -5.11 9.42 -1.52
N GLY A 268 -4.50 8.33 -1.07
CA GLY A 268 -3.49 8.34 -0.02
C GLY A 268 -2.23 9.14 -0.38
N VAL A 269 -1.81 9.09 -1.64
CA VAL A 269 -0.68 9.89 -2.17
C VAL A 269 -1.03 11.38 -2.19
N GLU A 270 -2.16 11.76 -2.78
CA GLU A 270 -2.61 13.16 -2.85
C GLU A 270 -2.69 13.75 -1.44
N ILE A 271 -3.26 13.01 -0.50
CA ILE A 271 -3.38 13.43 0.90
C ILE A 271 -2.00 13.52 1.55
N ALA A 272 -1.10 12.55 1.33
CA ALA A 272 0.25 12.61 1.89
C ALA A 272 0.98 13.88 1.47
N LEU A 273 0.99 14.17 0.17
CA LEU A 273 1.72 15.31 -0.39
C LEU A 273 1.19 16.64 0.13
N ASN A 274 -0.14 16.79 0.22
CA ASN A 274 -0.77 18.02 0.71
C ASN A 274 -0.75 18.14 2.24
N LEU A 275 -1.15 17.10 2.97
CA LEU A 275 -1.36 17.14 4.42
C LEU A 275 -0.04 17.24 5.19
N TYR A 276 1.02 16.59 4.68
CA TYR A 276 2.33 16.59 5.31
C TYR A 276 3.33 17.59 4.73
N ASP A 277 2.94 18.39 3.71
CA ASP A 277 3.83 19.31 2.98
C ASP A 277 5.14 18.62 2.53
N LEU A 278 5.01 17.47 1.85
CA LEU A 278 6.14 16.62 1.46
C LEU A 278 6.84 17.18 0.21
N ARG A 279 7.47 18.34 0.33
CA ARG A 279 8.08 19.06 -0.81
C ARG A 279 9.20 18.28 -1.48
N GLY A 280 9.24 18.34 -2.80
CA GLY A 280 10.20 17.63 -3.62
C GLY A 280 9.93 16.14 -3.73
N MET A 281 8.83 15.63 -3.13
CA MET A 281 8.46 14.23 -3.22
C MET A 281 7.88 13.92 -4.60
N ARG A 282 8.43 12.89 -5.25
CA ARG A 282 7.94 12.30 -6.48
C ARG A 282 7.41 10.90 -6.21
N VAL A 283 6.17 10.65 -6.61
CA VAL A 283 5.52 9.35 -6.44
C VAL A 283 5.03 8.85 -7.79
N VAL A 284 5.49 7.68 -8.23
CA VAL A 284 4.93 6.96 -9.37
C VAL A 284 4.14 5.77 -8.83
N ILE A 285 2.90 5.61 -9.29
CA ILE A 285 2.05 4.46 -8.99
C ILE A 285 1.87 3.71 -10.28
N ALA A 286 2.15 2.41 -10.28
CA ALA A 286 1.77 1.48 -11.33
C ALA A 286 0.83 0.44 -10.73
N ALA A 287 -0.25 0.09 -11.44
CA ALA A 287 -1.22 -0.88 -10.94
C ALA A 287 -1.33 -2.15 -11.82
N PRO A 288 -0.30 -3.01 -11.82
CA PRO A 288 -0.29 -4.21 -12.65
C PRO A 288 -1.05 -5.37 -11.99
N GLY A 289 -2.33 -5.57 -12.30
CA GLY A 289 -3.13 -6.70 -11.80
C GLY A 289 -3.37 -6.65 -10.28
N GLY A 290 -3.53 -7.80 -9.63
CA GLY A 290 -3.75 -7.92 -8.18
C GLY A 290 -5.19 -8.30 -7.78
N SER A 291 -5.97 -8.80 -8.74
CA SER A 291 -7.34 -9.29 -8.54
C SER A 291 -7.50 -10.73 -9.07
N GLY A 292 -6.43 -11.52 -9.04
CA GLY A 292 -6.44 -12.94 -9.41
C GLY A 292 -5.80 -13.29 -10.75
N GLU A 293 -5.19 -12.32 -11.43
CA GLU A 293 -4.50 -12.53 -12.70
C GLU A 293 -3.35 -13.53 -12.55
N MET A 294 -3.21 -14.45 -13.50
CA MET A 294 -2.29 -15.59 -13.45
C MET A 294 -1.10 -15.46 -14.41
N SER A 295 -1.07 -14.41 -15.23
CA SER A 295 -0.01 -14.17 -16.22
C SER A 295 0.15 -12.69 -16.56
N GLU A 296 1.28 -12.32 -17.16
CA GLU A 296 1.50 -10.99 -17.71
C GLU A 296 0.47 -10.62 -18.79
N ASP A 297 0.10 -11.58 -19.65
CA ASP A 297 -0.92 -11.36 -20.69
C ASP A 297 -2.27 -10.95 -20.08
N GLU A 298 -2.67 -11.56 -18.96
CA GLU A 298 -3.88 -11.18 -18.22
C GLU A 298 -3.75 -9.80 -17.57
N ILE A 299 -2.57 -9.47 -17.01
CA ILE A 299 -2.30 -8.17 -16.38
C ILE A 299 -2.38 -7.04 -17.43
N TYR A 300 -1.68 -7.18 -18.53
CA TYR A 300 -1.56 -6.13 -19.55
C TYR A 300 -2.72 -6.12 -20.55
N GLY A 301 -3.44 -7.23 -20.70
CA GLY A 301 -4.69 -7.30 -21.47
C GLY A 301 -5.77 -6.34 -20.97
N ASN A 302 -5.73 -5.95 -19.69
CA ASN A 302 -6.62 -4.97 -19.08
C ASN A 302 -6.11 -3.52 -19.13
N LEU A 303 -4.92 -3.30 -19.70
CA LEU A 303 -4.11 -2.09 -19.58
C LEU A 303 -3.70 -1.78 -18.13
N VAL A 304 -2.45 -1.41 -17.95
CA VAL A 304 -1.92 -1.01 -16.63
C VAL A 304 -1.95 0.50 -16.49
N SER A 305 -2.55 0.99 -15.41
CA SER A 305 -2.50 2.40 -15.07
C SER A 305 -1.16 2.79 -14.47
N VAL A 306 -0.59 3.89 -14.97
CA VAL A 306 0.57 4.56 -14.38
C VAL A 306 0.23 6.00 -14.08
N SER A 307 0.42 6.43 -12.84
CA SER A 307 0.15 7.80 -12.40
C SER A 307 1.34 8.39 -11.67
N THR A 308 1.74 9.62 -12.01
CA THR A 308 2.85 10.31 -11.37
C THR A 308 2.36 11.55 -10.64
N TYR A 309 2.87 11.74 -9.42
CA TYR A 309 2.63 12.88 -8.56
C TYR A 309 3.94 13.57 -8.23
N ARG A 310 3.93 14.91 -8.22
CA ARG A 310 5.09 15.74 -7.81
C ARG A 310 4.61 16.87 -6.91
N SER A 311 5.23 17.00 -5.75
CA SER A 311 5.08 18.09 -4.76
C SER A 311 6.23 19.06 -4.87
#